data_AF-A0A1V5K2T1-F1
#
_entry.id   AF-A0A1V5K2T1-F1
#
_cell.length_a   1.000
_cell.length_b   1.000
_cell.length_c   1.000
_cell.angle_alpha   90.00
_cell.angle_beta   90.00
_cell.angle_gamma   90.00
#
_symmetry.space_group_name_H-M   'P 1'
#
loop_
_entity.id
_entity.type
_entity.pdbx_description
1 polymer ?
#
loop_
_entity_poly.entity_id
_entity_poly.type
_entity_poly.pdbx_seq_one_letter_code
_entity_poly.pdbx_strand_id
1 'polypeptide(L)'
;MRFFAGLNGLGLAERGSEFAQLLERFGLADKKNVEVRRLSQGMKQKTSVVCALARRTPIVFLDEPTLGLDVETSLELRDTLRSYSREEGRTVVVSSHDMDVVQQVCSRVIIMSNGRVVTDDSVAHLIDLFRTRTCTVKLGAQAGEGQQQSPQQQPPQAATSPAGGGPVEIPPELAAVLSEEFAPAEVSGSTVKVTLADSRSIYRLMDLLKAEQLPIEEIDYGAPDLEQVFLEIVRRAAAGANEGASGEATRP
;
A
#
# COMPACT_ATOMS: atom_id res chain seq x y z
N MET A 1 -24.67 -0.58 24.55
CA MET A 1 -23.51 0.23 25.01
C MET A 1 -23.15 -0.07 26.47
N ARG A 2 -23.89 0.44 27.48
CA ARG A 2 -23.54 0.25 28.92
C ARG A 2 -23.39 -1.21 29.37
N PHE A 3 -24.19 -2.12 28.82
CA PHE A 3 -24.08 -3.56 29.08
C PHE A 3 -22.70 -4.13 28.69
N PHE A 4 -22.18 -3.78 27.50
CA PHE A 4 -20.90 -4.29 27.01
C PHE A 4 -19.70 -3.75 27.79
N ALA A 5 -19.79 -2.51 28.29
CA ALA A 5 -18.84 -1.94 29.26
C ALA A 5 -18.83 -2.73 30.59
N GLY A 6 -20.01 -3.21 30.96
CA GLY A 6 -20.34 -4.02 32.15
C GLY A 6 -19.50 -5.29 32.30
N LEU A 7 -19.23 -5.94 31.18
CA LEU A 7 -18.69 -7.30 31.14
C LEU A 7 -17.22 -7.41 31.55
N ASN A 8 -16.51 -6.29 31.71
CA ASN A 8 -15.07 -6.26 32.04
C ASN A 8 -14.74 -5.65 33.41
N GLY A 9 -15.70 -5.55 34.34
CA GLY A 9 -15.40 -5.13 35.72
C GLY A 9 -15.06 -3.64 35.94
N LEU A 10 -15.07 -2.79 34.91
CA LEU A 10 -14.86 -1.34 35.04
C LEU A 10 -15.87 -0.63 35.98
N GLY A 11 -15.52 0.48 36.61
CA GLY A 11 -16.48 1.28 37.40
C GLY A 11 -17.54 1.96 36.51
N LEU A 12 -18.79 2.09 36.98
CA LEU A 12 -19.89 2.73 36.21
C LEU A 12 -19.55 4.16 35.74
N ALA A 13 -18.77 4.92 36.52
CA ALA A 13 -18.36 6.28 36.20
C ALA A 13 -17.29 6.33 35.10
N GLU A 14 -16.23 5.52 35.21
CA GLU A 14 -15.16 5.43 34.21
C GLU A 14 -15.70 4.90 32.88
N ARG A 15 -16.58 3.90 32.92
CA ARG A 15 -17.32 3.40 31.74
C ARG A 15 -18.09 4.52 31.05
N GLY A 16 -18.74 5.38 31.83
CA GLY A 16 -19.56 6.46 31.30
C GLY A 16 -18.74 7.50 30.55
N SER A 17 -17.58 7.87 31.09
CA SER A 17 -16.69 8.87 30.48
C SER A 17 -16.07 8.38 29.17
N GLU A 18 -15.51 7.16 29.15
CA GLU A 18 -14.89 6.60 27.95
C GLU A 18 -15.89 6.42 26.80
N PHE A 19 -17.08 5.87 27.12
CA PHE A 19 -18.14 5.73 26.12
C PHE A 19 -18.59 7.08 25.57
N ALA A 20 -18.71 8.12 26.42
CA ALA A 20 -19.10 9.44 25.95
C ALA A 20 -18.07 10.03 24.99
N GLN A 21 -16.78 9.93 25.33
CA GLN A 21 -15.68 10.42 24.49
C GLN A 21 -15.63 9.69 23.14
N LEU A 22 -15.76 8.37 23.13
CA LEU A 22 -15.79 7.59 21.89
C LEU A 22 -17.06 7.86 21.07
N LEU A 23 -18.22 8.04 21.69
CA LEU A 23 -19.43 8.42 20.96
C LEU A 23 -19.30 9.81 20.34
N GLU A 24 -18.61 10.73 21.01
CA GLU A 24 -18.36 12.07 20.47
C GLU A 24 -17.41 12.04 19.29
N ARG A 25 -16.26 11.35 19.42
CA ARG A 25 -15.30 11.13 18.32
C ARG A 25 -16.01 10.56 17.10
N PHE A 26 -16.67 9.41 17.23
CA PHE A 26 -17.31 8.73 16.10
C PHE A 26 -18.65 9.36 15.65
N GLY A 27 -19.00 10.57 16.08
CA GLY A 27 -20.20 11.29 15.63
C GLY A 27 -21.53 10.60 15.98
N LEU A 28 -21.59 9.92 17.14
CA LEU A 28 -22.74 9.16 17.64
C LEU A 28 -23.35 9.74 18.93
N ALA A 29 -22.87 10.89 19.41
CA ALA A 29 -23.31 11.48 20.67
C ALA A 29 -24.82 11.75 20.74
N ASP A 30 -25.42 12.25 19.66
CA ASP A 30 -26.86 12.50 19.53
C ASP A 30 -27.67 11.21 19.37
N LYS A 31 -27.03 10.11 18.96
CA LYS A 31 -27.64 8.78 18.80
C LYS A 31 -27.47 7.87 20.01
N LYS A 32 -26.89 8.34 21.11
CA LYS A 32 -26.58 7.52 22.30
C LYS A 32 -27.76 6.71 22.88
N ASN A 33 -28.98 7.23 22.73
CA ASN A 33 -30.22 6.64 23.25
C ASN A 33 -31.09 6.01 22.15
N VAL A 34 -30.59 5.92 20.91
CA VAL A 34 -31.31 5.33 19.79
C VAL A 34 -31.04 3.83 19.74
N GLU A 35 -32.08 3.04 19.51
CA GLU A 35 -31.93 1.59 19.36
C GLU A 35 -31.07 1.25 18.13
N VAL A 36 -30.08 0.36 18.30
CA VAL A 36 -29.11 -0.01 17.27
C VAL A 36 -29.78 -0.47 15.97
N ARG A 37 -30.91 -1.19 16.04
CA ARG A 37 -31.64 -1.65 14.85
C ARG A 37 -32.11 -0.50 13.94
N ARG A 38 -32.34 0.70 14.51
CA ARG A 38 -32.82 1.91 13.80
C ARG A 38 -31.68 2.76 13.24
N LEU A 39 -30.42 2.41 13.51
CA LEU A 39 -29.26 3.10 12.97
C LEU A 39 -28.99 2.68 11.52
N SER A 40 -28.37 3.56 10.74
CA SER A 40 -27.83 3.20 9.41
C SER A 40 -26.74 2.15 9.54
N GLN A 41 -26.39 1.47 8.44
CA GLN A 41 -25.33 0.46 8.46
C GLN A 41 -23.98 1.03 8.94
N GLY A 42 -23.58 2.19 8.44
CA GLY A 42 -22.36 2.87 8.91
C GLY A 42 -22.42 3.23 10.40
N MET A 43 -23.57 3.73 10.89
CA MET A 43 -23.75 4.00 12.33
C MET A 43 -23.71 2.73 13.20
N LYS A 44 -24.18 1.60 12.68
CA LYS A 44 -24.05 0.29 13.35
C LYS A 44 -22.59 -0.14 13.43
N GLN A 45 -21.80 0.07 12.37
CA GLN A 45 -20.36 -0.19 12.38
C GLN A 45 -19.62 0.73 13.36
N LYS A 46 -19.89 2.03 13.35
CA LYS A 46 -19.33 2.96 14.35
C LYS A 46 -19.68 2.52 15.77
N THR A 47 -20.92 2.07 15.99
CA THR A 47 -21.38 1.55 17.28
C THR A 47 -20.63 0.28 17.71
N SER A 48 -20.35 -0.65 16.79
CA SER A 48 -19.61 -1.88 17.09
C SER A 48 -18.15 -1.59 17.47
N VAL A 49 -17.50 -0.69 16.73
CA VAL A 49 -16.15 -0.18 17.03
C VAL A 49 -16.11 0.49 18.41
N VAL A 50 -17.01 1.42 18.70
CA VAL A 50 -17.10 2.08 20.02
C VAL A 50 -17.29 1.05 21.14
N CYS A 51 -18.15 0.04 20.93
CA CYS A 51 -18.34 -1.02 21.93
C CYS A 51 -17.08 -1.86 22.14
N ALA A 52 -16.29 -2.12 21.10
CA ALA A 52 -15.04 -2.87 21.21
C ALA A 52 -13.95 -2.07 21.95
N LEU A 53 -13.82 -0.77 21.63
CA LEU A 53 -12.79 0.11 22.18
C LEU A 53 -13.07 0.52 23.63
N ALA A 54 -14.32 0.85 23.95
CA ALA A 54 -14.71 1.32 25.29
C ALA A 54 -14.58 0.27 26.39
N ARG A 55 -14.29 -0.99 26.03
CA ARG A 55 -14.11 -2.12 26.93
C ARG A 55 -12.78 -2.13 27.67
N ARG A 56 -11.82 -1.28 27.27
CA ARG A 56 -10.47 -1.14 27.84
C ARG A 56 -9.76 -2.47 28.09
N THR A 57 -9.92 -3.42 27.18
CA THR A 57 -9.24 -4.73 27.28
C THR A 57 -7.75 -4.58 26.93
N PRO A 58 -6.86 -5.42 27.51
CA PRO A 58 -5.45 -5.44 27.13
C PRO A 58 -5.23 -5.80 25.66
N ILE A 59 -6.15 -6.57 25.08
CA ILE A 59 -6.15 -7.00 23.68
C ILE A 59 -7.52 -6.71 23.06
N VAL A 60 -7.56 -6.16 21.86
CA VAL A 60 -8.78 -5.90 21.07
C VAL A 60 -8.63 -6.54 19.69
N PHE A 61 -9.66 -7.28 19.26
CA PHE A 61 -9.78 -7.84 17.92
C PHE A 61 -10.80 -7.04 17.13
N LEU A 62 -10.43 -6.63 15.92
CA LEU A 62 -11.25 -5.83 15.02
C LEU A 62 -11.26 -6.50 13.64
N ASP A 63 -12.43 -6.97 13.22
CA ASP A 63 -12.62 -7.59 11.92
C ASP A 63 -13.22 -6.59 10.93
N GLU A 64 -12.44 -6.22 9.91
CA GLU A 64 -12.80 -5.26 8.87
C GLU A 64 -13.40 -3.96 9.45
N PRO A 65 -12.72 -3.28 10.40
CA PRO A 65 -13.35 -2.23 11.19
C PRO A 65 -13.67 -0.97 10.39
N THR A 66 -12.98 -0.74 9.27
CA THR A 66 -13.18 0.39 8.36
C THR A 66 -14.31 0.16 7.35
N LEU A 67 -14.80 -1.08 7.21
CA LEU A 67 -15.83 -1.40 6.23
C LEU A 67 -17.14 -0.66 6.53
N GLY A 68 -17.59 0.17 5.59
CA GLY A 68 -18.81 0.98 5.75
C GLY A 68 -18.65 2.22 6.63
N LEU A 69 -17.41 2.60 6.96
CA LEU A 69 -17.08 3.92 7.51
C LEU A 69 -16.80 4.92 6.39
N ASP A 70 -17.17 6.18 6.61
CA ASP A 70 -16.71 7.29 5.79
C ASP A 70 -15.22 7.59 6.05
N VAL A 71 -14.60 8.38 5.16
CA VAL A 71 -13.17 8.70 5.20
C VAL A 71 -12.75 9.34 6.52
N GLU A 72 -13.52 10.33 6.99
CA GLU A 72 -13.24 11.05 8.23
C GLU A 72 -13.23 10.11 9.43
N THR A 73 -14.26 9.27 9.56
CA THR A 73 -14.35 8.30 10.66
C THR A 73 -13.28 7.20 10.57
N SER A 74 -12.87 6.81 9.36
CA SER A 74 -11.76 5.87 9.17
C SER A 74 -10.46 6.45 9.71
N LEU A 75 -10.19 7.74 9.48
CA LEU A 75 -9.03 8.43 10.04
C LEU A 75 -9.08 8.49 11.57
N GLU A 76 -10.23 8.84 12.15
CA GLU A 76 -10.40 8.86 13.60
C GLU A 76 -10.16 7.48 14.24
N LEU A 77 -10.65 6.42 13.59
CA LEU A 77 -10.38 5.05 14.03
C LEU A 77 -8.87 4.78 14.02
N ARG A 78 -8.17 5.08 12.91
CA ARG A 78 -6.72 4.86 12.79
C ARG A 78 -5.95 5.58 13.91
N ASP A 79 -6.27 6.83 14.17
CA ASP A 79 -5.64 7.63 15.23
C ASP A 79 -5.93 7.05 16.62
N THR A 80 -7.16 6.62 16.86
CA THR A 80 -7.56 5.99 18.14
C THR A 80 -6.79 4.69 18.36
N LEU A 81 -6.69 3.82 17.35
CA LEU A 81 -5.95 2.56 17.46
C LEU A 81 -4.46 2.80 17.70
N ARG A 82 -3.88 3.81 17.04
CA ARG A 82 -2.47 4.18 17.22
C ARG A 82 -2.19 4.71 18.63
N SER A 83 -3.04 5.60 19.15
CA SER A 83 -2.94 6.11 20.53
C SER A 83 -3.06 4.95 21.53
N TYR A 84 -4.06 4.08 21.38
CA TYR A 84 -4.24 2.93 22.28
C TYR A 84 -3.04 1.98 22.29
N SER A 85 -2.45 1.73 21.12
CA SER A 85 -1.26 0.88 21.00
C SER A 85 -0.02 1.53 21.61
N ARG A 86 0.26 2.80 21.28
CA ARG A 86 1.51 3.48 21.65
C ARG A 86 1.49 4.09 23.05
N GLU A 87 0.38 4.67 23.45
CA GLU A 87 0.27 5.45 24.69
C GLU A 87 -0.26 4.59 25.84
N GLU A 88 -1.22 3.69 25.56
CA GLU A 88 -1.84 2.84 26.58
C GLU A 88 -1.29 1.40 26.62
N GLY A 89 -0.37 1.05 25.71
CA GLY A 89 0.27 -0.27 25.67
C GLY A 89 -0.69 -1.43 25.36
N ARG A 90 -1.80 -1.15 24.67
CA ARG A 90 -2.79 -2.18 24.30
C ARG A 90 -2.37 -2.91 23.03
N THR A 91 -2.66 -4.20 22.96
CA THR A 91 -2.52 -4.95 21.72
C THR A 91 -3.79 -4.84 20.88
N VAL A 92 -3.65 -4.41 19.63
CA VAL A 92 -4.75 -4.36 18.67
C VAL A 92 -4.45 -5.33 17.54
N VAL A 93 -5.39 -6.23 17.28
CA VAL A 93 -5.35 -7.15 16.13
C VAL A 93 -6.43 -6.71 15.16
N VAL A 94 -6.02 -6.33 13.95
CA VAL A 94 -6.92 -5.88 12.88
C VAL A 94 -6.82 -6.87 11.72
N SER A 95 -7.95 -7.40 11.25
CA SER A 95 -8.07 -7.97 9.91
C SER A 95 -8.64 -6.90 8.98
N SER A 96 -7.97 -6.71 7.84
CA SER A 96 -8.34 -5.72 6.83
C SER A 96 -7.79 -6.16 5.48
N HIS A 97 -8.58 -5.99 4.42
CA HIS A 97 -8.10 -6.05 3.04
C HIS A 97 -7.62 -4.69 2.51
N ASP A 98 -7.90 -3.60 3.23
CA ASP A 98 -7.37 -2.26 2.94
C ASP A 98 -5.92 -2.17 3.46
N MET A 99 -4.97 -2.18 2.52
CA MET A 99 -3.53 -2.18 2.81
C MET A 99 -3.05 -0.81 3.31
N ASP A 100 -3.71 0.29 2.94
CA ASP A 100 -3.39 1.62 3.46
C ASP A 100 -3.68 1.71 4.96
N VAL A 101 -4.81 1.14 5.40
CA VAL A 101 -5.14 1.02 6.83
C VAL A 101 -4.07 0.20 7.55
N VAL A 102 -3.72 -0.97 7.02
CA VAL A 102 -2.73 -1.85 7.65
C VAL A 102 -1.38 -1.16 7.75
N GLN A 103 -0.91 -0.53 6.67
CA GLN A 103 0.37 0.16 6.63
C GLN A 103 0.42 1.35 7.61
N GLN A 104 -0.68 2.07 7.80
CA GLN A 104 -0.73 3.21 8.71
C GLN A 104 -0.91 2.84 10.18
N VAL A 105 -1.62 1.75 10.48
CA VAL A 105 -2.01 1.40 11.86
C VAL A 105 -1.09 0.33 12.45
N CYS A 106 -0.70 -0.67 11.66
CA CYS A 106 -0.02 -1.86 12.16
C CYS A 106 1.50 -1.70 12.14
N SER A 107 2.15 -2.21 13.18
CA SER A 107 3.63 -2.34 13.23
C SER A 107 4.12 -3.67 12.63
N ARG A 108 3.27 -4.70 12.70
CA ARG A 108 3.50 -6.07 12.24
C ARG A 108 2.31 -6.53 11.43
N VAL A 109 2.56 -7.27 10.37
CA VAL A 109 1.54 -7.85 9.49
C VAL A 109 1.78 -9.35 9.34
N ILE A 110 0.69 -10.10 9.34
CA ILE A 110 0.68 -11.52 9.02
C ILE A 110 -0.13 -11.67 7.74
N ILE A 111 0.51 -12.11 6.67
CA ILE A 111 -0.14 -12.36 5.39
C ILE A 111 -0.47 -13.85 5.31
N MET A 112 -1.71 -14.15 4.97
CA MET A 112 -2.19 -15.51 4.83
C MET A 112 -2.63 -15.78 3.39
N SER A 113 -2.31 -16.97 2.87
CA SER A 113 -2.78 -17.45 1.57
C SER A 113 -3.08 -18.95 1.68
N ASN A 114 -4.21 -19.39 1.11
CA ASN A 114 -4.66 -20.80 1.14
C ASN A 114 -4.63 -21.42 2.55
N GLY A 115 -5.06 -20.67 3.56
CA GLY A 115 -5.11 -21.13 4.95
C GLY A 115 -3.75 -21.26 5.65
N ARG A 116 -2.66 -20.77 5.04
CA ARG A 116 -1.30 -20.80 5.60
C ARG A 116 -0.76 -19.39 5.76
N VAL A 117 0.05 -19.20 6.80
CA VAL A 117 0.84 -17.97 6.95
C VAL A 117 1.95 -18.03 5.90
N VAL A 118 1.96 -17.04 4.99
CA VAL A 118 3.02 -16.89 3.98
C VAL A 118 4.08 -15.90 4.44
N THR A 119 3.71 -14.92 5.25
CA THR A 119 4.62 -13.92 5.82
C THR A 119 4.15 -13.50 7.20
N ASP A 120 5.11 -13.27 8.08
CA ASP A 120 4.92 -12.75 9.43
C ASP A 120 6.10 -11.83 9.76
N ASP A 121 5.92 -10.53 9.62
CA ASP A 121 7.03 -9.57 9.70
C ASP A 121 6.54 -8.16 10.04
N SER A 122 7.46 -7.25 10.34
CA SER A 122 7.15 -5.84 10.51
C SER A 122 6.83 -5.17 9.18
N VAL A 123 5.86 -4.25 9.18
CA VAL A 123 5.50 -3.47 7.99
C VAL A 123 6.72 -2.72 7.44
N ALA A 124 7.54 -2.16 8.34
CA ALA A 124 8.74 -1.42 7.96
C ALA A 124 9.79 -2.30 7.25
N HIS A 125 10.07 -3.50 7.79
CA HIS A 125 11.03 -4.42 7.18
C HIS A 125 10.53 -4.92 5.82
N LEU A 126 9.24 -5.23 5.70
CA LEU A 126 8.65 -5.62 4.42
C LEU A 126 8.80 -4.53 3.37
N ILE A 127 8.43 -3.29 3.69
CA ILE A 127 8.60 -2.17 2.75
C ILE A 127 10.07 -1.99 2.35
N ASP A 128 11.00 -2.10 3.30
CA ASP A 128 12.44 -1.95 3.03
C ASP A 128 13.00 -3.07 2.14
N LEU A 129 12.63 -4.33 2.41
CA LEU A 129 13.03 -5.48 1.59
C LEU A 129 12.66 -5.31 0.11
N PHE A 130 11.46 -4.78 -0.16
CA PHE A 130 10.97 -4.59 -1.52
C PHE A 130 11.39 -3.23 -2.11
N ARG A 131 11.82 -2.25 -1.31
CA ARG A 131 12.39 -0.98 -1.80
C ARG A 131 13.61 -1.19 -2.69
N THR A 132 14.43 -2.20 -2.39
CA THR A 132 15.60 -2.54 -3.22
C THR A 132 15.23 -3.13 -4.59
N ARG A 133 13.94 -3.37 -4.84
CA ARG A 133 13.45 -4.12 -6.00
C ARG A 133 12.57 -3.29 -6.92
N THR A 134 11.93 -2.23 -6.48
CA THR A 134 11.08 -1.41 -7.37
C THR A 134 11.88 -0.26 -7.94
N CYS A 135 11.88 -0.12 -9.28
CA CYS A 135 12.43 1.05 -9.95
C CYS A 135 11.43 1.64 -10.95
N THR A 136 11.37 2.96 -10.95
CA THR A 136 10.65 3.77 -11.92
C THR A 136 11.67 4.42 -12.84
N VAL A 137 11.58 4.14 -14.13
CA VAL A 137 12.44 4.70 -15.17
C VAL A 137 11.62 5.69 -15.97
N LYS A 138 12.09 6.94 -16.05
CA LYS A 138 11.52 7.98 -16.90
C LYS A 138 12.39 8.15 -18.14
N LEU A 139 11.76 8.14 -19.30
CA LEU A 139 12.42 8.25 -20.60
C LEU A 139 12.44 9.70 -21.08
N GLY A 140 13.59 10.12 -21.59
CA GLY A 140 13.83 11.45 -22.17
C GLY A 140 13.49 11.51 -23.65
N ALA A 141 13.39 12.73 -24.20
CA ALA A 141 13.16 12.94 -25.62
C ALA A 141 14.36 12.46 -26.47
N GLN A 142 14.06 11.84 -27.62
CA GLN A 142 15.06 11.49 -28.64
C GLN A 142 15.84 12.75 -29.05
N ALA A 143 17.14 12.79 -28.77
CA ALA A 143 18.01 13.80 -29.36
C ALA A 143 18.24 13.40 -30.82
N GLY A 144 17.55 14.07 -31.74
CA GLY A 144 17.80 13.91 -33.17
C GLY A 144 19.26 14.18 -33.48
N GLU A 145 19.95 13.19 -34.04
CA GLU A 145 21.28 13.35 -34.59
C GLU A 145 21.23 14.34 -35.77
N GLY A 146 21.85 15.52 -35.62
CA GLY A 146 21.89 16.52 -36.69
C GLY A 146 22.74 17.76 -36.38
N GLN A 147 23.89 17.84 -37.06
CA GLN A 147 24.80 18.98 -37.25
C GLN A 147 25.78 19.38 -36.13
N GLN A 148 27.01 18.85 -36.25
CA GLN A 148 28.25 19.59 -36.00
C GLN A 148 28.31 20.88 -36.83
N GLN A 149 28.56 22.02 -36.19
CA GLN A 149 29.45 23.09 -36.67
C GLN A 149 29.77 24.09 -35.54
N SER A 150 31.07 24.30 -35.26
CA SER A 150 31.62 25.35 -34.39
C SER A 150 31.93 26.64 -35.20
N PRO A 151 32.51 27.71 -34.63
CA PRO A 151 31.88 28.74 -33.79
C PRO A 151 32.09 30.17 -34.36
N GLN A 152 31.08 31.05 -34.43
CA GLN A 152 31.31 32.51 -34.55
C GLN A 152 30.28 33.35 -33.78
N GLN A 153 30.79 34.47 -33.28
CA GLN A 153 30.31 35.36 -32.22
C GLN A 153 29.04 36.17 -32.59
N GLN A 154 28.04 36.19 -31.68
CA GLN A 154 27.22 37.37 -31.34
C GLN A 154 26.31 37.12 -30.12
N PRO A 155 26.16 38.06 -29.16
CA PRO A 155 25.26 37.95 -27.99
C PRO A 155 23.94 38.75 -28.19
N PRO A 156 22.93 38.60 -27.29
CA PRO A 156 21.71 37.85 -27.51
C PRO A 156 20.51 38.73 -27.92
N GLN A 157 19.73 38.29 -28.91
CA GLN A 157 18.36 38.77 -29.08
C GLN A 157 17.39 37.59 -29.04
N ALA A 158 16.30 37.81 -28.32
CA ALA A 158 15.25 36.86 -27.97
C ALA A 158 14.93 35.88 -29.11
N ALA A 159 15.29 34.62 -28.91
CA ALA A 159 14.83 33.50 -29.72
C ALA A 159 13.86 32.68 -28.87
N THR A 160 12.63 32.67 -29.36
CA THR A 160 11.54 31.74 -29.08
C THR A 160 12.03 30.32 -28.82
N SER A 161 11.38 29.66 -27.85
CA SER A 161 11.49 28.23 -27.53
C SER A 161 11.67 27.35 -28.77
N PRO A 162 12.62 26.41 -28.80
CA PRO A 162 12.60 25.38 -29.81
C PRO A 162 11.47 24.39 -29.47
N ALA A 163 10.47 24.35 -30.35
CA ALA A 163 9.61 23.20 -30.51
C ALA A 163 10.42 22.08 -31.19
N GLY A 164 10.36 20.86 -30.66
CA GLY A 164 10.93 19.69 -31.34
C GLY A 164 11.34 18.55 -30.41
N GLY A 165 10.35 17.83 -29.89
CA GLY A 165 10.53 16.60 -29.13
C GLY A 165 9.20 16.17 -28.53
N GLY A 166 8.41 15.38 -29.27
CA GLY A 166 7.19 14.80 -28.71
C GLY A 166 7.51 13.92 -27.50
N PRO A 167 6.55 13.69 -26.59
CA PRO A 167 6.74 12.74 -25.51
C PRO A 167 7.15 11.39 -26.11
N VAL A 168 8.25 10.82 -25.61
CA VAL A 168 8.70 9.50 -26.02
C VAL A 168 7.73 8.49 -25.41
N GLU A 169 6.88 7.91 -26.27
CA GLU A 169 5.99 6.83 -25.89
C GLU A 169 6.68 5.49 -26.05
N ILE A 170 6.45 4.62 -25.07
CA ILE A 170 7.00 3.27 -25.08
C ILE A 170 6.24 2.44 -26.11
N PRO A 171 6.92 1.77 -27.07
CA PRO A 171 6.26 0.92 -28.04
C PRO A 171 5.43 -0.18 -27.35
N PRO A 172 4.22 -0.51 -27.86
CA PRO A 172 3.36 -1.52 -27.25
C PRO A 172 4.00 -2.91 -27.19
N GLU A 173 4.88 -3.22 -28.14
CA GLU A 173 5.67 -4.47 -28.14
C GLU A 173 6.65 -4.53 -26.96
N LEU A 174 7.36 -3.43 -26.71
CA LEU A 174 8.25 -3.33 -25.55
C LEU A 174 7.46 -3.34 -24.24
N ALA A 175 6.29 -2.68 -24.19
CA ALA A 175 5.42 -2.71 -23.02
C ALA A 175 4.95 -4.13 -22.68
N ALA A 176 4.66 -4.95 -23.70
CA ALA A 176 4.31 -6.36 -23.52
C ALA A 176 5.48 -7.17 -22.95
N VAL A 177 6.69 -7.00 -23.51
CA VAL A 177 7.91 -7.68 -23.01
C VAL A 177 8.23 -7.26 -21.57
N LEU A 178 8.11 -5.97 -21.25
CA LEU A 178 8.31 -5.48 -19.88
C LEU A 178 7.30 -6.06 -18.89
N SER A 179 6.04 -6.19 -19.32
CA SER A 179 4.97 -6.78 -18.52
C SER A 179 5.14 -8.28 -18.31
N GLU A 180 5.76 -8.98 -19.27
CA GLU A 180 6.04 -10.42 -19.18
C GLU A 180 7.31 -10.70 -18.36
N GLU A 181 8.42 -10.00 -18.61
CA GLU A 181 9.71 -10.24 -17.94
C GLU A 181 9.80 -9.61 -16.53
N PHE A 182 9.07 -8.52 -16.25
CA PHE A 182 9.20 -7.75 -14.99
C PHE A 182 7.88 -7.54 -14.23
N ALA A 183 6.99 -8.53 -14.26
CA ALA A 183 5.69 -8.45 -13.60
C ALA A 183 5.80 -8.28 -12.06
N PRO A 184 5.12 -7.30 -11.43
CA PRO A 184 4.21 -6.31 -12.03
C PRO A 184 4.99 -5.14 -12.68
N ALA A 185 4.69 -4.89 -13.95
CA ALA A 185 5.15 -3.71 -14.69
C ALA A 185 3.96 -2.80 -15.01
N GLU A 186 4.10 -1.50 -14.73
CA GLU A 186 3.15 -0.47 -15.12
C GLU A 186 3.84 0.47 -16.11
N VAL A 187 3.28 0.58 -17.30
CA VAL A 187 3.78 1.44 -18.37
C VAL A 187 2.77 2.55 -18.61
N SER A 188 3.19 3.81 -18.43
CA SER A 188 2.33 4.98 -18.64
C SER A 188 3.11 6.08 -19.36
N GLY A 189 2.83 6.25 -20.65
CA GLY A 189 3.47 7.26 -21.50
C GLY A 189 4.98 7.03 -21.64
N SER A 190 5.79 7.90 -21.03
CA SER A 190 7.26 7.82 -21.00
C SER A 190 7.82 7.23 -19.70
N THR A 191 6.97 6.70 -18.82
CA THR A 191 7.37 6.17 -17.51
C THR A 191 7.13 4.66 -17.46
N VAL A 192 8.16 3.91 -17.05
CA VAL A 192 8.14 2.47 -16.78
C VAL A 192 8.35 2.26 -15.28
N LYS A 193 7.37 1.70 -14.58
CA LYS A 193 7.55 1.21 -13.21
C LYS A 193 7.62 -0.30 -13.25
N VAL A 194 8.73 -0.88 -12.79
CA VAL A 194 8.95 -2.33 -12.78
C VAL A 194 9.45 -2.81 -11.42
N THR A 195 9.18 -4.08 -11.13
CA THR A 195 9.75 -4.78 -9.99
C THR A 195 10.85 -5.72 -10.46
N LEU A 196 12.07 -5.44 -10.02
CA LEU A 196 13.29 -6.20 -10.29
C LEU A 196 13.35 -7.42 -9.37
N ALA A 197 13.58 -8.60 -9.95
CA ALA A 197 13.80 -9.82 -9.19
C ALA A 197 15.11 -9.75 -8.38
N ASP A 198 16.15 -9.17 -8.97
CA ASP A 198 17.48 -9.00 -8.38
C ASP A 198 18.23 -7.77 -8.94
N SER A 199 19.42 -7.49 -8.37
CA SER A 199 20.28 -6.36 -8.77
C SER A 199 20.82 -6.47 -10.20
N ARG A 200 20.77 -7.64 -10.85
CA ARG A 200 21.18 -7.83 -12.24
C ARG A 200 20.02 -7.60 -13.22
N SER A 201 18.79 -7.79 -12.78
CA SER A 201 17.58 -7.52 -13.56
C SER A 201 17.53 -6.06 -14.06
N ILE A 202 18.13 -5.12 -13.33
CA ILE A 202 18.24 -3.73 -13.78
C ILE A 202 19.03 -3.61 -15.08
N TYR A 203 20.14 -4.35 -15.26
CA TYR A 203 20.93 -4.27 -16.49
C TYR A 203 20.14 -4.81 -17.68
N ARG A 204 19.32 -5.84 -17.46
CA ARG A 204 18.43 -6.37 -18.49
C ARG A 204 17.38 -5.35 -18.93
N LEU A 205 16.77 -4.65 -17.96
CA LEU A 205 15.86 -3.53 -18.24
C LEU A 205 16.57 -2.44 -19.05
N MET A 206 17.79 -2.05 -18.66
CA MET A 206 18.58 -1.04 -19.37
C MET A 206 18.89 -1.47 -20.82
N ASP A 207 19.19 -2.75 -21.05
CA ASP A 207 19.50 -3.27 -22.38
C ASP A 207 18.27 -3.26 -23.30
N LEU A 208 17.09 -3.62 -22.77
CA LEU A 208 15.83 -3.56 -23.51
C LEU A 208 15.46 -2.12 -23.89
N LEU A 209 15.59 -1.17 -22.96
CA LEU A 209 15.33 0.25 -23.23
C LEU A 209 16.31 0.84 -24.25
N LYS A 210 17.60 0.44 -24.19
CA LYS A 210 18.62 0.85 -25.17
C LYS A 210 18.38 0.26 -26.55
N ALA A 211 17.92 -0.98 -26.64
CA ALA A 211 17.64 -1.63 -27.93
C ALA A 211 16.58 -0.86 -28.73
N GLU A 212 15.58 -0.30 -28.04
CA GLU A 212 14.52 0.54 -28.62
C GLU A 212 14.92 2.03 -28.70
N GLN A 213 16.20 2.36 -28.49
CA GLN A 213 16.75 3.72 -28.55
C GLN A 213 16.08 4.70 -27.57
N LEU A 214 15.49 4.23 -26.47
CA LEU A 214 14.78 5.08 -25.51
C LEU A 214 15.80 5.63 -24.49
N PRO A 215 16.19 6.92 -24.56
CA PRO A 215 17.16 7.47 -23.61
C PRO A 215 16.51 7.59 -22.24
N ILE A 216 17.25 7.25 -21.19
CA ILE A 216 16.75 7.32 -19.81
C ILE A 216 17.10 8.71 -19.26
N GLU A 217 16.08 9.44 -18.83
CA GLU A 217 16.20 10.75 -18.21
C GLU A 217 16.46 10.61 -16.71
N GLU A 218 15.73 9.72 -16.05
CA GLU A 218 15.75 9.55 -14.60
C GLU A 218 15.43 8.11 -14.21
N ILE A 219 16.09 7.62 -13.15
CA ILE A 219 15.78 6.34 -12.50
C ILE A 219 15.53 6.64 -11.03
N ASP A 220 14.29 6.44 -10.59
CA ASP A 220 13.90 6.55 -9.19
C ASP A 220 13.63 5.17 -8.59
N TYR A 221 14.18 4.91 -7.41
CA TYR A 221 13.89 3.70 -6.65
C TYR A 221 12.77 4.02 -5.68
N GLY A 222 11.52 3.91 -6.16
CA GLY A 222 10.33 4.21 -5.38
C GLY A 222 10.22 3.30 -4.14
N ALA A 223 9.75 3.86 -3.04
CA ALA A 223 9.37 3.04 -1.88
C ALA A 223 8.06 2.30 -2.20
N PRO A 224 8.03 0.96 -2.19
CA PRO A 224 6.82 0.20 -2.43
C PRO A 224 5.83 0.44 -1.29
N ASP A 225 4.54 0.43 -1.62
CA ASP A 225 3.47 0.33 -0.63
C ASP A 225 3.25 -1.14 -0.23
N LEU A 226 2.45 -1.34 0.82
CA LEU A 226 2.18 -2.67 1.35
C LEU A 226 1.34 -3.54 0.40
N GLU A 227 0.54 -2.94 -0.48
CA GLU A 227 -0.25 -3.68 -1.48
C GLU A 227 0.66 -4.37 -2.50
N GLN A 228 1.66 -3.64 -3.00
CA GLN A 228 2.67 -4.20 -3.90
C GLN A 228 3.45 -5.34 -3.25
N VAL A 229 3.85 -5.15 -1.99
CA VAL A 229 4.53 -6.19 -1.21
C VAL A 229 3.66 -7.44 -1.04
N PHE A 230 2.38 -7.23 -0.70
CA PHE A 230 1.41 -8.32 -0.54
C PHE A 230 1.26 -9.14 -1.83
N LEU A 231 1.06 -8.48 -2.97
CA LEU A 231 0.88 -9.16 -4.26
C LEU A 231 2.10 -10.00 -4.63
N GLU A 232 3.31 -9.49 -4.40
CA GLU A 232 4.55 -10.18 -4.70
C GLU A 232 4.76 -11.41 -3.80
N ILE A 233 4.47 -11.28 -2.50
CA ILE A 233 4.52 -12.41 -1.55
C ILE A 233 3.54 -13.51 -1.96
N VAL A 234 2.30 -13.15 -2.31
CA VAL A 234 1.27 -14.12 -2.68
C VAL A 234 1.60 -14.80 -4.02
N ARG A 235 2.11 -14.06 -5.01
CA ARG A 235 2.57 -14.63 -6.30
C ARG A 235 3.69 -15.65 -6.09
N ARG A 236 4.68 -15.35 -5.25
CA ARG A 236 5.78 -16.28 -4.93
C ARG A 236 5.29 -17.52 -4.20
N ALA A 237 4.39 -17.35 -3.23
CA ALA A 237 3.79 -18.47 -2.53
C ALA A 237 3.02 -19.41 -3.49
N ALA A 238 2.34 -18.84 -4.50
CA ALA A 238 1.65 -19.61 -5.54
C ALA A 238 2.64 -20.32 -6.48
N ALA A 239 3.74 -19.66 -6.88
CA ALA A 239 4.76 -20.24 -7.74
C ALA A 239 5.50 -21.41 -7.06
N GLY A 240 5.93 -21.24 -5.80
CA GLY A 240 6.59 -22.30 -5.03
C GLY A 240 5.70 -23.49 -4.71
N ALA A 241 4.38 -23.28 -4.60
CA ALA A 241 3.41 -24.39 -4.47
C ALA A 241 3.31 -25.24 -5.76
N ASN A 242 3.53 -24.65 -6.93
CA ASN A 242 3.50 -25.36 -8.22
C ASN A 242 4.77 -26.19 -8.47
N GLU A 243 5.94 -25.71 -8.01
CA GLU A 243 7.19 -26.47 -8.07
C GLU A 243 7.16 -27.70 -7.16
N GLY A 244 6.52 -27.61 -5.99
CA GLY A 244 6.35 -28.73 -5.06
C GLY A 244 5.44 -29.85 -5.58
N ALA A 245 4.51 -29.55 -6.50
CA ALA A 245 3.58 -30.53 -7.06
C ALA A 245 4.16 -31.35 -8.23
N SER A 246 5.24 -30.86 -8.86
CA SER A 246 5.92 -31.57 -9.97
C SER A 246 7.10 -32.44 -9.52
N GLY A 247 7.47 -32.39 -8.23
CA GLY A 247 8.58 -33.16 -7.64
C GLY A 247 8.19 -34.53 -7.06
N GLU A 248 6.91 -34.89 -7.00
CA GLU A 248 6.43 -36.11 -6.33
C GLU A 248 6.10 -37.27 -7.29
N ALA A 249 6.66 -37.24 -8.49
CA ALA A 249 6.70 -38.39 -9.40
C ALA A 249 8.15 -38.74 -9.69
N THR A 250 8.80 -39.46 -8.77
CA THR A 250 9.79 -40.53 -9.02
C THR A 250 10.54 -40.79 -7.72
N ARG A 251 10.24 -41.92 -7.07
CA ARG A 251 11.27 -42.82 -6.49
C ARG A 251 10.63 -44.17 -6.15
N PRO A 252 11.45 -45.24 -6.20
CA PRO A 252 11.12 -46.55 -6.77
C PRO A 252 10.27 -47.47 -5.89
#